data_AF-A0A9E2NQD7-F1
#
_entry.id   AF-A0A9E2NQD7-F1
#
_cell.length_a   1.000
_cell.length_b   1.000
_cell.length_c   1.000
_cell.angle_alpha   90.00
_cell.angle_beta   90.00
_cell.angle_gamma   90.00
#
_symmetry.space_group_name_H-M   'P 1'
#
loop_
_entity.id
_entity.type
_entity.pdbx_description
1 polymer ?
#
loop_
_entity_poly.entity_id
_entity_poly.type
_entity_poly.pdbx_seq_one_letter_code
_entity_poly.pdbx_strand_id
1 'polypeptide(L)' 'AGADLAWDGGLDDGAELLIPAPFDRLYPHYLCAMIDGALGEIDRYSGEMTQYNTILAEFTLWLRRARTPRPVRVKW' A
#
# COMPACT_ATOMS: atom_id res chain seq x y z
N ALA A 1 -18.74 5.82 -5.65
CA ALA A 1 -18.24 4.52 -6.13
C ALA A 1 -17.47 3.90 -4.97
N GLY A 2 -18.11 3.01 -4.21
CA GLY A 2 -17.50 2.30 -3.09
C GLY A 2 -17.20 0.85 -3.46
N ALA A 3 -17.14 -0.02 -2.46
CA ALA A 3 -16.97 -1.47 -2.64
C ALA A 3 -18.17 -2.15 -3.36
N ASP A 4 -19.22 -1.40 -3.70
CA ASP A 4 -20.41 -1.83 -4.45
C ASP A 4 -20.16 -2.02 -5.95
N LEU A 5 -19.05 -1.49 -6.48
CA LEU A 5 -18.64 -1.72 -7.86
C LEU A 5 -17.76 -2.94 -7.96
N ALA A 6 -18.34 -4.04 -8.46
CA ALA A 6 -17.58 -5.22 -8.85
C ALA A 6 -16.68 -4.87 -10.05
N TRP A 7 -15.36 -4.97 -9.86
CA TRP A 7 -14.39 -4.89 -10.93
C TRP A 7 -14.51 -6.14 -11.82
N ASP A 8 -14.87 -5.96 -13.09
CA ASP A 8 -15.09 -7.04 -14.07
C ASP A 8 -13.79 -7.55 -14.72
N GLY A 9 -12.73 -6.74 -14.71
CA GLY A 9 -11.45 -7.05 -15.33
C GLY A 9 -10.45 -7.77 -14.42
N GLY A 10 -10.90 -8.76 -13.63
CA GLY A 10 -10.12 -9.47 -12.61
C GLY A 10 -8.64 -9.75 -12.97
N LEU A 11 -7.78 -9.87 -11.95
CA LEU A 11 -6.36 -10.14 -12.14
C LEU A 11 -6.11 -11.64 -12.38
N ASP A 12 -5.12 -11.96 -13.23
CA ASP A 12 -4.58 -13.31 -13.35
C ASP A 12 -3.91 -13.73 -12.04
N ASP A 13 -3.94 -15.02 -11.70
CA ASP A 13 -3.36 -15.54 -10.45
C ASP A 13 -1.84 -15.27 -10.36
N GLY A 14 -1.18 -15.15 -11.52
CA GLY A 14 0.24 -14.81 -11.64
C GLY A 14 0.56 -13.31 -11.71
N ALA A 15 -0.44 -12.43 -11.54
CA ALA A 15 -0.22 -10.99 -11.64
C ALA A 15 0.78 -10.49 -10.58
N GLU A 16 1.80 -9.76 -11.03
CA GLU A 16 2.82 -9.21 -10.16
C GLU A 16 2.25 -8.08 -9.28
N LEU A 17 2.58 -8.11 -8.00
CA LEU A 17 2.19 -7.07 -7.05
C LEU A 17 2.91 -5.76 -7.36
N LEU A 18 2.19 -4.64 -7.27
CA LEU A 18 2.76 -3.29 -7.45
C LEU A 18 3.86 -2.99 -6.42
N ILE A 19 3.65 -3.48 -5.19
CA ILE A 19 4.61 -3.37 -4.09
C ILE A 19 5.22 -4.76 -3.89
N PRO A 20 6.52 -4.94 -4.18
CA PRO A 20 7.15 -6.24 -4.12
C PRO A 20 7.50 -6.64 -2.67
N ALA A 21 7.81 -7.93 -2.48
CA ALA A 21 8.45 -8.41 -1.27
C ALA A 21 9.73 -7.61 -0.97
N PRO A 22 10.02 -7.29 0.31
CA PRO A 22 9.35 -7.76 1.52
C PRO A 22 8.19 -6.87 2.02
N PHE A 23 7.68 -5.94 1.19
CA PHE A 23 6.66 -4.96 1.58
C PHE A 23 5.23 -5.36 1.19
N ASP A 24 5.07 -6.51 0.55
CA ASP A 24 3.79 -7.12 0.14
C ASP A 24 2.83 -7.35 1.30
N ARG A 25 3.32 -7.49 2.53
CA ARG A 25 2.49 -7.52 3.75
C ARG A 25 1.59 -6.29 3.95
N LEU A 26 1.79 -5.20 3.20
CA LEU A 26 0.89 -4.04 3.25
C LEU A 26 -0.52 -4.36 2.72
N TYR A 27 -0.67 -5.29 1.77
CA TYR A 27 -1.96 -5.55 1.12
C TYR A 27 -3.00 -6.13 2.09
N PRO A 28 -2.67 -7.18 2.89
CA PRO A 28 -3.60 -7.66 3.90
C PRO A 28 -4.02 -6.59 4.91
N HIS A 29 -3.09 -5.76 5.41
CA HIS A 29 -3.43 -4.69 6.37
C HIS A 29 -4.39 -3.65 5.78
N TYR A 30 -4.23 -3.28 4.50
CA TYR A 30 -5.19 -2.40 3.83
C TYR A 30 -6.57 -3.04 3.71
N LEU A 31 -6.64 -4.31 3.30
CA LEU A 31 -7.91 -5.02 3.15
C LEU A 31 -8.62 -5.18 4.49
N CYS A 32 -7.90 -5.59 5.55
CA CYS A 32 -8.43 -5.68 6.91
C CYS A 32 -8.98 -4.33 7.36
N ALA A 33 -8.21 -3.25 7.19
CA ALA A 33 -8.68 -1.92 7.54
C ALA A 33 -9.96 -1.54 6.77
N MET A 34 -10.05 -1.77 5.45
CA MET A 34 -11.27 -1.45 4.71
C MET A 34 -12.49 -2.25 5.18
N ILE A 35 -12.30 -3.53 5.54
CA ILE A 35 -13.36 -4.38 6.10
C ILE A 35 -13.78 -3.88 7.48
N ASP A 36 -12.83 -3.68 8.39
CA ASP A 36 -13.09 -3.18 9.74
C ASP A 36 -13.79 -1.81 9.68
N GLY A 37 -13.36 -0.93 8.77
CA GLY A 37 -13.99 0.37 8.53
C GLY A 37 -15.43 0.27 8.01
N ALA A 38 -15.70 -0.68 7.11
CA ALA A 38 -17.05 -0.95 6.61
C ALA A 38 -17.97 -1.56 7.69
N LEU A 39 -17.41 -2.32 8.63
CA LEU A 39 -18.12 -2.89 9.79
C LEU A 39 -18.29 -1.91 10.96
N GLY A 40 -17.67 -0.73 10.90
CA GLY A 40 -17.68 0.26 11.98
C GLY A 40 -16.73 -0.06 13.14
N GLU A 41 -15.80 -1.00 12.96
CA GLU A 41 -14.81 -1.42 13.95
C GLU A 41 -13.60 -0.47 13.99
N ILE A 42 -13.83 0.77 14.43
CA ILE A 42 -12.86 1.86 14.33
C ILE A 42 -11.51 1.59 15.03
N ASP A 43 -11.52 0.90 16.18
CA ASP A 43 -10.28 0.55 16.89
C ASP A 43 -9.42 -0.44 16.09
N ARG A 44 -10.07 -1.43 15.46
CA ARG A 44 -9.40 -2.43 14.62
C ARG A 44 -8.89 -1.78 13.33
N TYR A 45 -9.73 -0.97 12.68
CA TYR A 45 -9.33 -0.10 11.56
C TYR A 45 -8.08 0.71 11.87
N SER A 46 -8.04 1.39 13.03
CA SER A 46 -6.92 2.25 13.44
C SER A 46 -5.62 1.45 13.64
N GLY A 47 -5.72 0.27 14.25
CA GLY A 47 -4.61 -0.67 14.38
C GLY A 47 -4.05 -1.12 13.03
N GLU A 48 -4.92 -1.55 12.13
CA GLU A 48 -4.54 -2.00 10.78
C GLU A 48 -3.95 -0.87 9.93
N MET A 49 -4.54 0.34 10.00
CA MET A 49 -3.99 1.53 9.35
C MET A 49 -2.61 1.92 9.88
N THR A 50 -2.35 1.73 11.17
CA THR A 50 -1.03 1.97 11.75
C THR A 50 0.01 1.02 11.15
N GLN A 51 -0.32 -0.26 10.99
CA GLN A 51 0.57 -1.24 10.36
C GLN A 51 0.79 -0.93 8.87
N TYR A 52 -0.29 -0.67 8.14
CA TYR A 52 -0.23 -0.26 6.73
C TYR A 52 0.68 0.95 6.52
N ASN A 53 0.48 2.04 7.29
CA ASN A 53 1.26 3.26 7.16
C ASN A 53 2.73 3.06 7.54
N THR A 54 3.02 2.21 8.51
CA THR A 54 4.39 1.82 8.89
C THR A 54 5.11 1.17 7.71
N ILE A 55 4.50 0.17 7.08
CA ILE A 55 5.08 -0.54 5.92
C ILE A 55 5.26 0.41 4.74
N LEU A 56 4.26 1.25 4.47
CA LEU A 56 4.33 2.23 3.39
C LEU A 56 5.50 3.19 3.59
N ALA A 57 5.73 3.67 4.81
CA ALA A 57 6.87 4.52 5.14
C ALA A 57 8.20 3.79 4.89
N GLU A 58 8.35 2.55 5.35
CA GLU A 58 9.53 1.71 5.07
C GLU A 58 9.79 1.55 3.57
N PHE A 59 8.73 1.23 2.80
CA PHE A 59 8.80 1.10 1.35
C PHE A 59 9.23 2.41 0.68
N THR A 60 8.69 3.56 1.10
CA THR A 60 9.08 4.85 0.53
C THR A 60 10.55 5.19 0.80
N LEU A 61 11.07 4.83 1.98
CA LEU A 61 12.49 5.02 2.31
C LEU A 61 13.38 4.11 1.47
N TRP A 62 12.98 2.85 1.29
CA TRP A 62 13.67 1.92 0.40
C TRP A 62 13.69 2.44 -1.04
N LEU A 63 12.55 2.88 -1.57
CA LEU A 63 12.45 3.44 -2.94
C LEU A 63 13.40 4.62 -3.16
N ARG A 64 13.47 5.54 -2.20
CA ARG A 64 14.39 6.70 -2.28
C ARG A 64 15.85 6.29 -2.35
N ARG A 65 16.23 5.21 -1.66
CA ARG A 65 17.60 4.67 -1.68
C ARG A 65 17.88 3.87 -2.96
N ALA A 66 16.92 3.07 -3.40
CA ALA A 66 17.04 2.24 -4.59
C ALA A 66 17.02 3.06 -5.89
N ARG A 67 16.33 4.21 -5.89
CA ARG A 67 16.17 5.09 -7.05
C ARG A 67 16.62 6.51 -6.73
N THR A 68 17.90 6.66 -6.37
CA THR A 68 18.48 7.99 -6.14
C THR A 68 18.35 8.82 -7.42
N PRO A 69 17.71 10.01 -7.37
CA PRO A 69 17.59 10.86 -8.54
C PRO A 69 19.00 11.24 -9.01
N ARG A 70 19.21 11.18 -10.33
CA ARG A 70 20.48 11.59 -10.93
C ARG A 70 20.77 13.04 -10.52
N PRO A 71 21.96 13.35 -10.00
CA PRO A 71 22.26 14.69 -9.52
C PRO A 71 22.04 15.71 -10.64
N VAL A 72 21.07 16.59 -10.45
CA VAL A 72 20.84 17.73 -11.34
C VAL A 72 21.81 18.81 -10.91
N ARG A 73 22.77 19.14 -11.77
CA ARG A 73 23.68 20.26 -11.54
C ARG A 73 22.90 21.55 -11.77
N VAL A 74 22.40 22.14 -10.69
CA VAL A 74 21.81 23.47 -10.70
C VAL A 74 22.93 24.49 -10.89
N LYS A 75 22.89 25.27 -11.98
CA LYS A 75 23.68 26.50 -12.10
C LYS A 75 22.80 27.64 -11.60
N TRP A 76 23.27 28.33 -10.57
CA TRP A 76 22.74 29.63 -10.15
C TRP A 76 23.14 30.70 -11.15
#